data_AF-A0A0T5Z9T4-F1
#
_entry.id   AF-A0A0T5Z9T4-F1
#
_cell.length_a   1.000
_cell.length_b   1.000
_cell.length_c   1.000
_cell.angle_alpha   90.00
_cell.angle_beta   90.00
_cell.angle_gamma   90.00
#
_symmetry.space_group_name_H-M   'P 1'
#
loop_
_entity.id
_entity.type
_entity.pdbx_description
1 polymer ?
#
loop_
_entity_poly.entity_id
_entity_poly.type
_entity_poly.pdbx_seq_one_letter_code
_entity_poly.pdbx_strand_id
1 'polypeptide(L)'
;MFRKHLLMQIACLILFSAGLFATSLKAGEDGSSGSVLYYEISPSLVANLAKGGKYIRCDVQLMTKDEDFLEQMKLHGPAIRHELLLLLSEQDGKVIKTSQGKEQLRKQALESVSRVMKKIAGSDSVQALYFTTYYVK
;
A
#
# COMPACT_ATOMS: atom_id res chain seq x y z
N MET A 1 -25.71 -55.87 38.38
CA MET A 1 -26.05 -54.43 38.35
C MET A 1 -24.90 -53.53 37.86
N PHE A 2 -23.65 -53.78 38.25
CA PHE A 2 -22.47 -52.96 37.88
C PHE A 2 -22.11 -52.86 36.38
N ARG A 3 -22.32 -53.91 35.58
CA ARG A 3 -21.98 -53.92 34.14
C ARG A 3 -22.80 -52.92 33.30
N LYS A 4 -24.05 -52.62 33.71
CA LYS A 4 -24.92 -51.65 33.02
C LYS A 4 -24.50 -50.21 33.29
N HIS A 5 -23.94 -49.92 34.47
CA HIS A 5 -23.39 -48.60 34.80
C HIS A 5 -22.05 -48.31 34.11
N LEU A 6 -21.20 -49.34 33.94
CA LEU A 6 -19.93 -49.20 33.23
C LEU A 6 -20.13 -48.92 31.72
N LEU A 7 -21.13 -49.54 31.10
CA LEU A 7 -21.50 -49.28 29.70
C LEU A 7 -22.12 -47.89 29.48
N MET A 8 -22.84 -47.33 30.47
CA MET A 8 -23.46 -46.00 30.36
C MET A 8 -22.44 -44.86 30.50
N GLN A 9 -21.36 -45.04 31.29
CA GLN A 9 -20.30 -44.04 31.43
C GLN A 9 -19.36 -43.98 30.21
N ILE A 10 -19.12 -45.11 29.55
CA ILE A 10 -18.32 -45.14 28.30
C ILE A 10 -19.10 -44.50 27.13
N ALA A 11 -20.42 -44.68 27.08
CA ALA A 11 -21.27 -44.03 26.07
C ALA A 11 -21.34 -42.50 26.23
N CYS A 12 -21.28 -41.96 27.46
CA CYS A 12 -21.20 -40.51 27.70
C CYS A 12 -19.84 -39.91 27.34
N LEU A 13 -18.74 -40.68 27.46
CA LEU A 13 -17.40 -40.19 27.09
C LEU A 13 -17.21 -40.07 25.57
N ILE A 14 -17.87 -40.95 24.79
CA ILE A 14 -17.79 -40.95 23.32
C ILE A 14 -18.71 -39.87 22.70
N LEU A 15 -19.79 -39.50 23.38
CA LEU A 15 -20.68 -38.41 22.95
C LEU A 15 -20.11 -37.00 23.27
N PHE A 16 -19.15 -36.89 24.19
CA PHE A 16 -18.46 -35.63 24.49
C PHE A 16 -17.25 -35.36 23.59
N SER A 17 -16.63 -36.40 23.00
CA SER A 17 -15.48 -36.27 22.10
C SER A 17 -15.83 -35.91 20.65
N ALA A 18 -17.11 -36.00 20.25
CA ALA A 18 -17.55 -35.65 18.89
C ALA A 18 -17.91 -34.17 18.70
N GLY A 19 -17.87 -33.36 19.77
CA GLY A 19 -18.23 -31.94 19.75
C GLY A 19 -17.07 -30.94 19.54
N LEU A 20 -15.82 -31.42 19.45
CA LEU A 20 -14.64 -30.55 19.43
C LEU A 20 -13.87 -30.49 18.09
N PHE A 21 -14.44 -31.01 16.99
CA PHE A 21 -13.85 -30.91 15.66
C PHE A 21 -14.75 -30.15 14.68
N ALA A 22 -15.24 -29.00 15.13
CA ALA A 22 -15.89 -28.00 14.28
C ALA A 22 -15.11 -26.68 14.35
N THR A 23 -13.80 -26.72 14.11
CA THR A 23 -13.01 -25.51 13.89
C THR A 23 -12.81 -25.29 12.40
N SER A 24 -13.74 -24.50 11.86
CA SER A 24 -13.52 -23.49 10.83
C SER A 24 -12.79 -23.95 9.56
N LEU A 25 -13.53 -24.55 8.64
CA LEU A 25 -13.25 -24.34 7.21
C LEU A 25 -13.53 -22.86 6.92
N LYS A 26 -12.48 -22.03 7.00
CA LYS A 26 -12.52 -20.66 6.50
C LYS A 26 -12.71 -20.77 4.99
N ALA A 27 -13.94 -20.53 4.56
CA ALA A 27 -14.29 -20.33 3.17
C ALA A 27 -13.29 -19.33 2.58
N GLY A 28 -12.69 -19.71 1.44
CA GLY A 28 -11.99 -18.78 0.59
C GLY A 28 -12.98 -17.77 0.04
N GLU A 29 -13.21 -16.70 0.80
CA GLU A 29 -13.65 -15.43 0.25
C GLU A 29 -12.42 -14.79 -0.40
N ASP A 30 -12.24 -15.13 -1.67
CA ASP A 30 -11.48 -14.35 -2.61
C ASP A 30 -12.19 -13.00 -2.76
N GLY A 31 -11.67 -11.99 -2.07
CA GLY A 31 -12.30 -10.67 -1.98
C GLY A 31 -11.63 -9.77 -0.96
N SER A 32 -10.36 -9.39 -1.18
CA SER A 32 -9.72 -8.32 -0.41
C SER A 32 -10.36 -6.95 -0.72
N SER A 33 -11.58 -6.76 -0.24
CA SER A 33 -12.19 -5.45 -0.03
C SER A 33 -11.55 -4.77 1.20
N GLY A 34 -10.21 -4.72 1.23
CA GLY A 34 -9.49 -3.86 2.15
C GLY A 34 -9.85 -2.41 1.85
N SER A 35 -10.15 -1.62 2.88
CA SER A 35 -10.40 -0.20 2.76
C SER A 35 -9.21 0.47 2.05
N VAL A 36 -9.50 1.31 1.06
CA VAL A 36 -8.46 2.03 0.34
C VAL A 36 -8.12 3.30 1.10
N LEU A 37 -6.83 3.48 1.39
CA LEU A 37 -6.30 4.59 2.16
C LEU A 37 -5.40 5.45 1.28
N TYR A 38 -5.47 6.76 1.49
CA TYR A 38 -4.68 7.74 0.75
C TYR A 38 -3.84 8.61 1.68
N TYR A 39 -2.58 8.80 1.31
CA TYR A 39 -1.68 9.76 1.94
C TYR A 39 -1.34 10.87 0.95
N GLU A 40 -1.67 12.10 1.30
CA GLU A 40 -1.32 13.29 0.54
C GLU A 40 0.08 13.78 0.91
N ILE A 41 0.93 13.96 -0.10
CA ILE A 41 2.25 14.57 0.08
C ILE A 41 2.08 16.09 0.05
N SER A 42 2.04 16.68 1.23
CA SER A 42 1.87 18.12 1.42
C SER A 42 3.16 18.77 1.99
N PRO A 43 3.49 20.01 1.59
CA PRO A 43 2.81 20.86 0.60
C PRO A 43 3.07 20.40 -0.85
N SER A 44 2.51 21.08 -1.86
CA SER A 44 2.81 20.80 -3.28
C SER A 44 4.31 20.60 -3.54
N LEU A 45 4.66 19.66 -4.41
CA LEU A 45 6.02 19.49 -4.92
C LEU A 45 6.29 20.56 -5.97
N VAL A 46 7.43 21.24 -5.85
CA VAL A 46 7.92 22.19 -6.85
C VAL A 46 9.39 21.89 -7.09
N ALA A 47 9.75 21.58 -8.33
CA ALA A 47 11.11 21.24 -8.72
C ALA A 47 11.49 21.92 -10.04
N ASN A 48 12.76 22.32 -10.17
CA ASN A 48 13.32 22.77 -11.43
C ASN A 48 13.52 21.58 -12.35
N LEU A 49 13.28 21.73 -13.65
CA LEU A 49 13.47 20.64 -14.61
C LEU A 49 14.89 20.68 -15.18
N ALA A 50 15.46 19.51 -15.47
CA ALA A 50 16.79 19.43 -16.07
C ALA A 50 16.81 20.11 -17.45
N LYS A 51 15.77 19.89 -18.26
CA LYS A 51 15.62 20.42 -19.64
C LYS A 51 14.15 20.63 -20.00
N GLY A 52 13.89 21.33 -21.11
CA GLY A 52 12.56 21.38 -21.73
C GLY A 52 11.47 22.14 -20.96
N GLY A 53 11.85 22.86 -19.89
CA GLY A 53 10.98 23.70 -19.07
C GLY A 53 11.79 24.34 -17.95
N LYS A 54 11.17 25.26 -17.21
CA LYS A 54 11.73 25.89 -16.01
C LYS A 54 11.46 25.05 -14.77
N TYR A 55 10.19 24.69 -14.55
CA TYR A 55 9.79 23.96 -13.35
C TYR A 55 8.52 23.14 -13.55
N ILE A 56 8.34 22.16 -12.68
CA ILE A 56 7.10 21.44 -12.46
C ILE A 56 6.53 21.79 -11.08
N ARG A 57 5.21 21.95 -11.00
CA ARG A 57 4.44 21.94 -9.75
C ARG A 57 3.42 20.82 -9.81
N CYS A 58 3.42 19.94 -8.82
CA CYS A 58 2.44 18.86 -8.73
C CYS A 58 2.03 18.56 -7.28
N ASP A 59 0.82 18.03 -7.15
CA ASP A 59 0.31 17.43 -5.92
C ASP A 59 0.27 15.92 -6.14
N VAL A 60 0.65 15.16 -5.11
CA VAL A 60 0.81 13.71 -5.18
C VAL A 60 0.04 13.05 -4.05
N GLN A 61 -0.69 11.99 -4.38
CA GLN A 61 -1.30 11.09 -3.41
C GLN A 61 -0.81 9.66 -3.59
N LEU A 62 -0.48 9.02 -2.48
CA LEU A 62 -0.07 7.62 -2.41
C LEU A 62 -1.24 6.78 -1.88
N MET A 63 -1.46 5.62 -2.48
CA MET A 63 -2.51 4.68 -2.09
C MET A 63 -1.91 3.45 -1.43
N THR A 64 -2.55 3.01 -0.34
CA THR A 64 -2.29 1.70 0.27
C THR A 64 -3.61 1.06 0.73
N LYS A 65 -3.58 -0.23 1.05
CA LYS A 65 -4.66 -0.95 1.75
C LYS A 65 -4.25 -1.35 3.18
N ASP A 66 -3.09 -0.90 3.63
CA ASP A 66 -2.49 -1.27 4.91
C ASP A 66 -2.48 -0.03 5.82
N GLU A 67 -3.24 -0.10 6.92
CA GLU A 67 -3.39 0.99 7.89
C GLU A 67 -2.07 1.29 8.63
N ASP A 68 -1.30 0.27 8.99
CA ASP A 68 0.00 0.46 9.65
C ASP A 68 0.99 1.11 8.68
N PHE A 69 0.94 0.71 7.42
CA PHE A 69 1.78 1.30 6.38
C PHE A 69 1.41 2.75 6.06
N LEU A 70 0.13 3.14 6.21
CA LEU A 70 -0.28 4.55 6.11
C LEU A 70 0.46 5.41 7.15
N GLU A 71 0.56 4.94 8.39
CA GLU A 71 1.30 5.65 9.44
C GLU A 71 2.80 5.70 9.15
N GLN A 72 3.38 4.64 8.57
CA GLN A 72 4.78 4.66 8.12
C GLN A 72 5.01 5.70 7.00
N MET A 73 4.10 5.80 6.03
CA MET A 73 4.19 6.82 4.98
C MET A 73 4.11 8.24 5.55
N LYS A 74 3.24 8.48 6.53
CA LYS A 74 3.15 9.77 7.24
C LYS A 74 4.44 10.09 8.00
N LEU A 75 4.95 9.13 8.77
CA LEU A 75 6.18 9.26 9.55
C LEU A 75 7.39 9.59 8.66
N HIS A 76 7.48 8.92 7.51
CA HIS A 76 8.58 9.08 6.56
C HIS A 76 8.29 10.03 5.40
N GLY A 77 7.23 10.84 5.49
CA GLY A 77 6.83 11.81 4.48
C GLY A 77 7.97 12.69 3.96
N PRO A 78 8.88 13.22 4.82
CA PRO A 78 10.04 14.00 4.35
C PRO A 78 10.97 13.22 3.41
N ALA A 79 11.22 11.93 3.66
CA ALA A 79 12.09 11.09 2.82
C ALA A 79 11.41 10.80 1.48
N ILE A 80 10.13 10.46 1.49
CA ILE A 80 9.32 10.27 0.27
C ILE A 80 9.36 11.54 -0.59
N ARG A 81 9.14 12.70 0.04
CA ARG A 81 9.18 14.01 -0.63
C ARG A 81 10.55 14.27 -1.26
N HIS A 82 11.64 14.00 -0.54
CA HIS A 82 13.00 14.21 -1.04
C HIS A 82 13.26 13.42 -2.33
N GLU A 83 12.93 12.13 -2.33
CA GLU A 83 13.13 11.25 -3.50
C GLU A 83 12.31 11.69 -4.71
N LEU A 84 11.06 12.10 -4.50
CA LEU A 84 10.25 12.64 -5.57
C LEU A 84 10.82 13.95 -6.12
N LEU A 85 11.35 14.85 -5.27
CA LEU A 85 11.98 16.08 -5.74
C LEU A 85 13.22 15.82 -6.59
N LEU A 86 14.06 14.84 -6.20
CA LEU A 86 15.22 14.42 -6.99
C LEU A 86 14.78 13.87 -8.35
N LEU A 87 13.84 12.92 -8.37
CA LEU A 87 13.31 12.34 -9.59
C LEU A 87 12.74 13.41 -10.54
N LEU A 88 11.94 14.33 -10.01
CA LEU A 88 11.34 15.41 -10.79
C LEU A 88 12.40 16.36 -11.35
N SER A 89 13.50 16.57 -10.62
CA SER A 89 14.56 17.48 -11.05
C SER A 89 15.35 16.98 -12.26
N GLU A 90 15.32 15.68 -12.51
CA GLU A 90 16.02 15.03 -13.62
C GLU A 90 15.21 15.02 -14.93
N GLN A 91 13.93 15.42 -14.88
CA GLN A 91 13.02 15.25 -16.01
C GLN A 91 13.20 16.30 -17.12
N ASP A 92 12.87 15.89 -18.35
CA ASP A 92 12.69 16.80 -19.49
C ASP A 92 11.22 17.23 -19.63
N GLY A 93 10.96 18.53 -19.48
CA GLY A 93 9.65 19.15 -19.59
C GLY A 93 8.90 18.85 -20.90
N LYS A 94 9.61 18.65 -22.03
CA LYS A 94 8.98 18.32 -23.32
C LYS A 94 8.40 16.91 -23.31
N VAL A 95 9.08 15.97 -22.65
CA VAL A 95 8.65 14.57 -22.55
C VAL A 95 7.46 14.46 -21.61
N ILE A 96 7.59 15.01 -20.41
CA ILE A 96 6.61 14.83 -19.32
C ILE A 96 5.33 15.69 -19.48
N LYS A 97 5.27 16.55 -20.51
CA LYS A 97 4.04 17.25 -20.94
C LYS A 97 3.11 16.34 -21.75
N THR A 98 3.65 15.31 -22.40
CA THR A 98 2.84 14.35 -23.17
C THR A 98 2.11 13.39 -22.24
N SER A 99 0.96 12.84 -22.66
CA SER A 99 0.21 11.85 -21.86
C SER A 99 1.05 10.61 -21.56
N GLN A 100 1.82 10.12 -22.54
CA GLN A 100 2.71 8.99 -22.36
C GLN A 100 3.83 9.29 -21.37
N GLY A 101 4.47 10.47 -21.49
CA GLY A 101 5.52 10.88 -20.57
C GLY A 101 5.01 11.08 -19.13
N LYS A 102 3.79 11.61 -18.96
CA LYS A 102 3.16 11.72 -17.64
C LYS A 102 2.92 10.36 -17.00
N GLU A 103 2.40 9.38 -17.75
CA GLU A 103 2.18 8.03 -17.22
C GLU A 103 3.51 7.32 -16.90
N GLN A 104 4.53 7.52 -17.74
CA GLN A 104 5.86 6.99 -17.46
C GLN A 104 6.46 7.60 -16.19
N LEU A 105 6.35 8.92 -16.02
CA LEU A 105 6.81 9.61 -14.81
C LEU A 105 6.05 9.12 -13.56
N ARG A 106 4.74 8.88 -13.67
CA ARG A 106 3.92 8.35 -12.56
C ARG A 106 4.41 6.98 -12.10
N LYS A 107 4.77 6.10 -13.04
CA LYS A 107 5.35 4.77 -12.74
C LYS A 107 6.72 4.89 -12.07
N GLN A 108 7.61 5.73 -12.62
CA GLN A 108 8.92 5.98 -12.03
C GLN A 108 8.82 6.57 -10.61
N ALA A 109 7.86 7.48 -10.39
CA ALA A 109 7.59 8.04 -9.08
C ALA A 109 7.10 6.97 -8.10
N LEU A 110 6.18 6.09 -8.51
CA LEU A 110 5.73 4.97 -7.69
C LEU A 110 6.91 4.05 -7.31
N GLU A 111 7.74 3.67 -8.27
CA GLU A 111 8.93 2.84 -8.03
C GLU A 111 9.94 3.50 -7.09
N SER A 112 10.17 4.81 -7.23
CA SER A 112 11.04 5.59 -6.35
C SER A 112 10.53 5.58 -4.91
N VAL A 113 9.22 5.82 -4.72
CA VAL A 113 8.59 5.77 -3.38
C VAL A 113 8.64 4.36 -2.79
N SER A 114 8.27 3.32 -3.54
CA SER A 114 8.33 1.94 -3.06
C SER A 114 9.74 1.55 -2.63
N ARG A 115 10.75 1.96 -3.40
CA ARG A 115 12.17 1.68 -3.08
C ARG A 115 12.62 2.35 -1.79
N VAL A 116 12.29 3.62 -1.59
CA VAL A 116 12.70 4.33 -0.36
C VAL A 116 11.95 3.80 0.85
N MET A 117 10.64 3.51 0.74
CA MET A 117 9.85 2.91 1.82
C MET A 117 10.37 1.53 2.21
N LYS A 118 10.72 0.70 1.22
CA LYS A 118 11.34 -0.61 1.49
C LYS A 118 12.65 -0.48 2.25
N LYS A 119 13.47 0.52 1.90
CA LYS A 119 14.77 0.76 2.55
C LYS A 119 14.62 1.24 4.00
N ILE A 120 13.66 2.11 4.29
CA ILE A 120 13.54 2.77 5.61
C ILE A 120 12.57 2.06 6.55
N ALA A 121 11.46 1.54 6.03
CA ALA A 121 10.37 0.91 6.79
C ALA A 121 10.30 -0.61 6.58
N GLY A 122 11.14 -1.17 5.69
CA GLY A 122 11.18 -2.62 5.43
C GLY A 122 10.04 -3.16 4.58
N SER A 123 9.11 -2.30 4.11
CA SER A 123 7.92 -2.69 3.33
C SER A 123 7.71 -1.78 2.11
N ASP A 124 7.13 -2.33 1.05
CA ASP A 124 6.79 -1.64 -0.20
C ASP A 124 5.27 -1.65 -0.50
N SER A 125 4.42 -1.64 0.55
CA SER A 125 2.95 -1.66 0.45
C SER A 125 2.27 -0.43 -0.20
N VAL A 126 2.99 0.38 -0.99
CA VAL A 126 2.39 1.41 -1.85
C VAL A 126 1.84 0.75 -3.10
N GLN A 127 0.53 0.85 -3.32
CA GLN A 127 -0.15 0.20 -4.45
C GLN A 127 -0.27 1.12 -5.66
N ALA A 128 -0.44 2.42 -5.44
CA ALA A 128 -0.54 3.39 -6.52
C ALA A 128 -0.06 4.77 -6.09
N LEU A 129 0.31 5.56 -7.10
CA LEU A 129 0.64 6.97 -6.99
C LEU A 129 -0.19 7.74 -8.01
N TYR A 130 -0.80 8.84 -7.57
CA TYR A 130 -1.62 9.71 -8.38
C TYR A 130 -1.06 11.13 -8.36
N PHE A 131 -0.96 11.75 -9.54
CA PHE A 131 -0.81 13.20 -9.65
C PHE A 131 -2.21 13.82 -9.64
N THR A 132 -2.55 14.56 -8.60
CA THR A 132 -3.86 15.25 -8.47
C THR A 132 -3.82 16.67 -9.02
N THR A 133 -2.62 17.25 -9.07
CA THR A 133 -2.31 18.52 -9.75
C THR A 133 -1.04 18.32 -10.57
N TYR A 134 -0.96 18.93 -11.76
CA TYR A 134 0.22 18.77 -12.62
C TYR A 134 0.40 19.93 -13.59
N TYR A 135 1.34 20.82 -13.28
CA TYR A 135 1.69 21.99 -14.09
C TYR A 135 3.17 21.97 -14.45
N VAL A 136 3.47 22.01 -15.75
CA VAL A 136 4.85 22.06 -16.26
C VAL A 136 5.01 23.34 -17.06
N LYS A 137 5.93 24.21 -16.63
CA LYS A 137 6.21 25.47 -17.31
C LYS A 137 7.43 25.31 -18.20
#